data_AF-A0A838EA91-F1
#
_entry.id   AF-A0A838EA91-F1
#
_cell.length_a   1.000
_cell.length_b   1.000
_cell.length_c   1.000
_cell.angle_alpha   90.00
_cell.angle_beta   90.00
_cell.angle_gamma   90.00
#
_symmetry.space_group_name_H-M   'P 1'
#
loop_
_entity.id
_entity.type
_entity.pdbx_description
1 polymer ?
#
loop_
_entity_poly.entity_id
_entity_poly.type
_entity_poly.pdbx_seq_one_letter_code
_entity_poly.pdbx_strand_id
1 'polypeptide(L)'
;MLSTFYRTLLRLGLFLVIFLGAPTIALAHERWFVPNWQQYPPQFGLLFTLPVLLCIALACGGVGILAGIRVLVGGDNRFPQVGFLRYYDRSNQIILAVQTAISLIAVAVSLSLFAPNLTVGRSAFGIVLVGAEVFVAFSFISGLITRVGALILIAVFLVFFAAPAWYTTCPTKTLNRIYYATYMRYCHMYDSWLFQ
;
A
#
# COMPACT_ATOMS: atom_id res chain seq x y z
N MET A 1 11.40 -38.87 3.07
CA MET A 1 12.24 -37.66 3.00
C MET A 1 12.51 -37.19 1.56
N LEU A 2 12.80 -38.08 0.61
CA LEU A 2 13.09 -37.72 -0.80
C LEU A 2 11.96 -36.95 -1.52
N SER A 3 10.69 -37.26 -1.23
CA SER A 3 9.54 -36.65 -1.92
C SER A 3 9.20 -35.23 -1.46
N THR A 4 9.69 -34.80 -0.30
CA THR A 4 9.53 -33.43 0.19
C THR A 4 10.57 -32.52 -0.44
N PHE A 5 11.81 -33.01 -0.58
CA PHE A 5 12.92 -32.29 -1.20
C PHE A 5 12.66 -31.96 -2.67
N TYR A 6 12.15 -32.92 -3.46
CA TYR A 6 11.78 -32.70 -4.86
C TYR A 6 10.66 -31.66 -5.03
N ARG A 7 9.66 -31.66 -4.14
CA ARG A 7 8.59 -30.65 -4.16
C ARG A 7 9.11 -29.25 -3.85
N THR A 8 10.06 -29.11 -2.93
CA THR A 8 10.67 -27.82 -2.61
C THR A 8 11.51 -27.31 -3.78
N LEU A 9 12.31 -28.17 -4.41
CA LEU A 9 13.08 -27.83 -5.61
C LEU A 9 12.19 -27.43 -6.79
N LEU A 10 11.10 -28.14 -7.03
CA LEU A 10 10.17 -27.83 -8.12
C LEU A 10 9.47 -26.48 -7.88
N ARG A 11 9.10 -26.17 -6.63
CA ARG A 11 8.56 -24.85 -6.26
C ARG A 11 9.60 -23.74 -6.47
N LEU A 12 10.83 -23.94 -6.00
CA LEU A 12 11.92 -22.97 -6.17
C LEU A 12 12.25 -22.74 -7.65
N GLY A 13 12.29 -23.80 -8.45
CA GLY A 13 12.48 -23.71 -9.91
C GLY A 13 11.36 -22.93 -10.59
N LEU A 14 10.10 -23.17 -10.22
CA LEU A 14 8.96 -22.41 -10.73
C LEU A 14 9.04 -20.92 -10.35
N PHE A 15 9.36 -20.61 -9.09
CA PHE A 15 9.54 -19.22 -8.66
C PHE A 15 10.69 -18.53 -9.39
N LEU A 16 11.80 -19.23 -9.62
CA LEU A 16 12.96 -18.70 -10.32
C LEU A 16 12.66 -18.45 -11.81
N VAL A 17 11.89 -19.32 -12.47
CA VAL A 17 11.42 -19.11 -13.85
C VAL A 17 10.47 -17.92 -13.94
N ILE A 18 9.53 -17.78 -12.99
CA ILE A 18 8.63 -16.62 -12.93
C ILE A 18 9.42 -15.33 -12.69
N PHE A 19 10.43 -15.37 -11.82
CA PHE A 19 11.25 -14.21 -11.49
C PHE A 19 12.17 -13.80 -12.66
N LEU A 20 12.80 -14.75 -13.35
CA LEU A 20 13.64 -14.49 -14.52
C LEU A 20 12.83 -14.12 -15.77
N GLY A 21 11.59 -14.62 -15.89
CA GLY A 21 10.66 -14.26 -16.95
C GLY A 21 9.91 -12.95 -16.69
N ALA A 22 10.08 -12.34 -15.51
CA ALA A 22 9.49 -11.05 -15.24
C ALA A 22 10.16 -10.00 -16.15
N PRO A 23 9.37 -9.22 -16.92
CA PRO A 23 9.94 -8.22 -17.81
C PRO A 23 10.77 -7.22 -17.00
N THR A 24 11.98 -6.91 -17.45
CA THR A 24 12.88 -5.92 -16.83
C THR A 24 12.23 -4.52 -16.74
N ILE A 25 11.24 -4.25 -17.57
CA ILE A 25 10.39 -3.05 -17.52
C ILE A 25 9.62 -2.97 -16.18
N ALA A 26 9.26 -4.09 -15.56
CA ALA A 26 8.64 -4.11 -14.24
C ALA A 26 9.58 -3.62 -13.12
N LEU A 27 10.90 -3.71 -13.32
CA LEU A 27 11.89 -3.19 -12.37
C LEU A 27 12.09 -1.67 -12.49
N ALA A 28 11.64 -1.04 -13.59
CA ALA A 28 11.87 0.37 -13.91
C ALA A 28 10.59 1.22 -13.93
N HIS A 29 9.45 0.69 -13.47
CA HIS A 29 8.12 1.29 -13.65
C HIS A 29 7.50 1.92 -12.41
N GLU A 30 8.31 2.29 -11.42
CA GLU A 30 7.78 3.00 -10.27
C GLU A 30 8.00 4.50 -10.44
N ARG A 31 6.91 5.19 -10.82
CA ARG A 31 6.74 6.65 -10.84
C ARG A 31 7.32 7.36 -9.61
N TRP A 32 7.45 6.62 -8.51
CA TRP A 32 8.06 7.00 -7.24
C TRP A 32 9.55 7.41 -7.33
N PHE A 33 10.27 7.02 -8.39
CA PHE A 33 11.70 7.33 -8.56
C PHE A 33 11.99 8.49 -9.51
N VAL A 34 10.97 9.09 -10.13
CA VAL A 34 11.16 10.22 -11.06
C VAL A 34 10.73 11.51 -10.36
N PRO A 35 11.64 12.48 -10.13
CA PRO A 35 11.33 13.71 -9.40
C PRO A 35 10.34 14.63 -10.14
N ASN A 36 10.16 14.44 -11.46
CA ASN A 36 9.28 15.26 -12.28
C ASN A 36 7.96 14.55 -12.62
N TRP A 37 6.90 14.89 -11.87
CA TRP A 37 5.56 14.31 -12.03
C TRP A 37 4.92 14.59 -13.39
N GLN A 38 5.32 15.67 -14.06
CA GLN A 38 4.74 16.10 -15.34
C GLN A 38 5.15 15.17 -16.48
N GLN A 39 6.27 14.45 -16.32
CA GLN A 39 6.81 13.57 -17.34
C GLN A 39 6.01 12.26 -17.46
N TYR A 40 5.30 11.86 -16.40
CA TYR A 40 4.49 10.63 -16.36
C TYR A 40 3.15 10.90 -15.66
N PRO A 41 2.21 11.59 -16.33
CA PRO A 41 0.90 11.89 -15.74
C PRO A 41 0.12 10.59 -15.44
N PRO A 42 -0.68 10.55 -14.36
CA PRO A 42 -1.52 9.40 -14.06
C PRO A 42 -2.49 9.13 -15.21
N GLN A 43 -2.32 7.97 -15.85
CA GLN A 43 -3.14 7.55 -16.97
C GLN A 43 -4.35 6.77 -16.44
N PHE A 44 -5.36 7.48 -15.91
CA PHE A 44 -6.57 6.87 -15.36
C PHE A 44 -7.33 6.01 -16.38
N GLY A 45 -7.13 6.25 -17.68
CA GLY A 45 -7.65 5.39 -18.74
C GLY A 45 -7.19 3.94 -18.66
N LEU A 46 -6.03 3.65 -18.05
CA LEU A 46 -5.55 2.27 -17.88
C LEU A 46 -6.47 1.44 -16.97
N LEU A 47 -7.19 2.07 -16.04
CA LEU A 47 -8.14 1.38 -15.16
C LEU A 47 -9.29 0.73 -15.94
N PHE A 48 -9.62 1.28 -17.11
CA PHE A 48 -10.69 0.79 -17.98
C PHE A 48 -10.17 -0.10 -19.11
N THR A 49 -8.89 -0.47 -19.10
CA THR A 49 -8.36 -1.42 -20.07
C THR A 49 -8.91 -2.82 -19.77
N LEU A 50 -9.18 -3.57 -20.84
CA LEU A 50 -9.68 -4.94 -20.75
C LEU A 50 -8.91 -5.83 -19.75
N PRO A 51 -7.56 -5.89 -19.73
CA PRO A 51 -6.84 -6.70 -18.76
C PRO A 51 -7.10 -6.28 -17.31
N VAL A 52 -7.15 -4.97 -17.02
CA VAL A 52 -7.43 -4.49 -15.66
C VAL A 52 -8.88 -4.78 -15.27
N LEU A 53 -9.83 -4.57 -16.17
CA LEU A 53 -11.23 -4.92 -15.94
C LEU A 53 -11.44 -6.41 -15.70
N LEU A 54 -10.74 -7.29 -16.44
CA LEU A 54 -10.77 -8.73 -16.20
C LEU A 54 -10.21 -9.08 -14.82
N CYS A 55 -9.08 -8.48 -14.41
CA CYS A 55 -8.53 -8.67 -13.07
C CYS A 55 -9.51 -8.24 -11.98
N ILE A 56 -10.15 -7.07 -12.14
CA ILE A 56 -11.18 -6.58 -11.21
C ILE A 56 -12.37 -7.55 -11.18
N ALA A 57 -12.88 -7.97 -12.34
CA ALA A 57 -14.00 -8.90 -12.43
C ALA A 57 -13.69 -10.25 -11.79
N LEU A 58 -12.49 -10.79 -12.01
CA LEU A 58 -12.04 -12.04 -11.39
C LEU A 58 -11.87 -11.91 -9.88
N ALA A 59 -11.32 -10.79 -9.40
CA ALA A 59 -11.20 -10.53 -7.97
C ALA A 59 -12.59 -10.41 -7.31
N CYS A 60 -13.50 -9.63 -7.89
CA CYS A 60 -14.88 -9.51 -7.44
C CYS A 60 -15.62 -10.85 -7.49
N GLY A 61 -15.44 -11.62 -8.56
CA GLY A 61 -16.01 -12.96 -8.73
C GLY A 61 -15.50 -13.92 -7.67
N GLY A 62 -14.18 -13.94 -7.40
CA GLY A 62 -13.58 -14.75 -6.34
C GLY A 62 -14.13 -14.39 -4.95
N VAL A 63 -14.22 -13.10 -4.62
CA VAL A 63 -14.83 -12.62 -3.37
C VAL A 63 -16.32 -13.01 -3.30
N GLY A 64 -17.05 -12.88 -4.41
CA GLY A 64 -18.46 -13.24 -4.50
C GLY A 64 -18.70 -14.74 -4.31
N ILE A 65 -17.86 -15.59 -4.91
CA ILE A 65 -17.87 -17.04 -4.72
C ILE A 65 -17.61 -17.37 -3.25
N LEU A 66 -16.56 -16.80 -2.65
CA LEU A 66 -16.25 -17.03 -1.23
C LEU A 66 -17.38 -16.57 -0.31
N ALA A 67 -17.99 -15.42 -0.59
CA ALA A 67 -19.14 -14.91 0.14
C ALA A 67 -20.37 -15.82 -0.03
N GLY A 68 -20.62 -16.33 -1.23
CA GLY A 68 -21.69 -17.28 -1.52
C GLY A 68 -21.51 -18.60 -0.78
N ILE A 69 -20.30 -19.19 -0.83
CA ILE A 69 -19.98 -20.41 -0.08
C ILE A 69 -20.16 -20.16 1.43
N ARG A 70 -19.73 -19.01 1.93
CA ARG A 70 -19.95 -18.65 3.34
C ARG A 70 -21.43 -18.67 3.71
N VAL A 71 -22.31 -18.09 2.88
CA VAL A 71 -23.76 -18.11 3.12
C VAL A 71 -24.30 -19.53 3.09
N LEU A 72 -23.88 -20.35 2.13
CA LEU A 72 -24.30 -21.75 1.99
C LEU A 72 -23.87 -22.63 3.17
N VAL A 73 -22.73 -22.32 3.81
CA VAL A 73 -22.21 -23.06 4.98
C VAL A 73 -22.71 -22.48 6.31
N GLY A 74 -23.82 -21.72 6.28
CA GLY A 74 -24.50 -21.24 7.48
C GLY A 74 -23.96 -19.92 8.04
N GLY A 75 -23.19 -19.16 7.25
CA GLY A 75 -22.79 -17.78 7.58
C GLY A 75 -21.66 -17.64 8.59
N ASP A 76 -21.04 -18.74 9.02
CA ASP A 76 -19.95 -18.73 10.00
C ASP A 76 -18.81 -17.79 9.57
N ASN A 77 -18.46 -16.85 10.45
CA ASN A 77 -17.35 -15.92 10.25
C ASN A 77 -15.99 -16.65 10.20
N ARG A 78 -15.92 -17.90 10.63
CA ARG A 78 -14.70 -18.72 10.65
C ARG A 78 -14.54 -19.62 9.42
N PHE A 79 -15.44 -19.53 8.45
CA PHE A 79 -15.35 -20.29 7.22
C PHE A 79 -14.29 -19.68 6.26
N PRO A 80 -13.37 -20.47 5.65
CA PRO A 80 -13.21 -21.91 5.75
C PRO A 80 -12.38 -22.34 6.99
N GLN A 81 -12.93 -23.23 7.82
CA GLN A 81 -12.28 -23.77 9.02
C GLN A 81 -11.23 -24.84 8.67
N VAL A 82 -10.22 -24.50 7.89
CA VAL A 82 -9.08 -25.40 7.64
C VAL A 82 -8.09 -25.28 8.80
N GLY A 83 -7.60 -26.42 9.31
CA GLY A 83 -6.80 -26.47 10.53
C GLY A 83 -5.56 -25.56 10.54
N PHE A 84 -4.99 -25.26 9.37
CA PHE A 84 -3.85 -24.33 9.24
C PHE A 84 -4.25 -22.84 9.22
N LEU A 85 -5.48 -22.49 8.81
CA LEU A 85 -5.99 -21.11 8.88
C LEU A 85 -6.55 -20.77 10.26
N ARG A 86 -6.79 -21.78 11.11
CA ARG A 86 -7.27 -21.60 12.49
C ARG A 86 -6.30 -20.84 13.39
N TYR A 87 -5.02 -20.71 12.99
CA TYR A 87 -4.06 -19.83 13.65
C TYR A 87 -4.26 -18.33 13.38
N TYR A 88 -5.08 -17.96 12.37
CA TYR A 88 -5.41 -16.58 12.05
C TYR A 88 -6.61 -16.03 12.84
N ASP A 89 -7.07 -16.76 13.86
CA ASP A 89 -8.28 -16.44 14.62
C ASP A 89 -8.08 -15.19 15.49
N ARG A 90 -8.66 -14.06 15.04
CA ARG A 90 -8.84 -12.76 15.72
C ARG A 90 -7.58 -11.98 16.16
N SER A 91 -6.56 -12.62 16.72
CA SER A 91 -5.32 -11.97 17.18
C SER A 91 -4.55 -11.33 16.02
N ASN A 92 -4.47 -12.01 14.88
CA ASN A 92 -3.78 -11.49 13.69
C ASN A 92 -4.44 -10.23 13.11
N GLN A 93 -5.77 -10.11 13.21
CA GLN A 93 -6.48 -8.89 12.76
C GLN A 93 -6.14 -7.69 13.63
N ILE A 94 -6.02 -7.90 14.95
CA ILE A 94 -5.63 -6.85 15.89
C ILE A 94 -4.19 -6.43 15.63
N ILE A 95 -3.28 -7.38 15.46
CA ILE A 95 -1.87 -7.10 15.15
C ILE A 95 -1.77 -6.29 13.85
N LEU A 96 -2.50 -6.69 12.81
CA LEU A 96 -2.51 -5.98 11.54
C LEU A 96 -3.06 -4.55 11.70
N ALA A 97 -4.15 -4.38 12.45
CA ALA A 97 -4.75 -3.07 12.72
C ALA A 97 -3.79 -2.15 13.52
N VAL A 98 -3.06 -2.72 14.48
CA VAL A 98 -2.08 -1.97 15.27
C VAL A 98 -0.87 -1.60 14.41
N GLN A 99 -0.35 -2.53 13.60
CA GLN A 99 0.77 -2.24 12.70
C GLN A 99 0.40 -1.16 11.67
N THR A 100 -0.77 -1.24 11.05
CA THR A 100 -1.21 -0.21 10.11
C THR A 100 -1.38 1.13 10.80
N ALA A 101 -1.97 1.17 12.00
CA ALA A 101 -2.13 2.41 12.75
C ALA A 101 -0.81 3.04 13.17
N ILE A 102 0.17 2.24 13.63
CA ILE A 102 1.51 2.73 13.99
C ILE A 102 2.19 3.32 12.77
N SER A 103 2.12 2.65 11.61
CA SER A 103 2.70 3.16 10.36
C SER A 103 2.07 4.48 9.94
N LEU A 104 0.74 4.59 9.98
CA LEU A 104 0.03 5.84 9.66
C LEU A 104 0.43 6.98 10.61
N ILE A 105 0.47 6.72 11.92
CA ILE A 105 0.89 7.73 12.91
C ILE A 105 2.34 8.17 12.68
N ALA A 106 3.25 7.22 12.43
CA ALA A 106 4.67 7.52 12.20
C ALA A 106 4.88 8.41 10.97
N VAL A 107 4.14 8.16 9.90
CA VAL A 107 4.19 8.96 8.67
C VAL A 107 3.53 10.33 8.87
N ALA A 108 2.39 10.38 9.57
CA ALA A 108 1.68 11.61 9.90
C ALA A 108 2.52 12.61 10.72
N VAL A 109 3.35 12.13 11.65
CA VAL A 109 4.28 12.98 12.45
C VAL A 109 5.24 13.77 11.55
N SER A 110 5.61 13.22 10.41
CA SER A 110 6.49 13.87 9.42
C SER A 110 5.73 14.75 8.42
N LEU A 111 4.43 14.97 8.63
CA LEU A 111 3.53 15.65 7.69
C LEU A 111 3.48 14.98 6.30
N SER A 112 3.56 13.65 6.30
CA SER A 112 3.38 12.81 5.11
C SER A 112 2.07 12.02 5.20
N LEU A 113 1.59 11.50 4.07
CA LEU A 113 0.35 10.70 3.95
C LEU A 113 0.66 9.27 3.49
N PHE A 114 0.20 8.24 4.20
CA PHE A 114 0.37 6.80 3.89
C PHE A 114 1.81 6.26 3.86
N ALA A 115 2.74 6.96 3.20
CA ALA A 115 4.14 6.61 3.10
C ALA A 115 5.04 7.85 3.22
N PRO A 116 6.31 7.69 3.64
CA PRO A 116 7.21 8.81 3.92
C PRO A 116 7.41 9.77 2.75
N ASN A 117 7.37 9.25 1.52
CA ASN A 117 7.64 9.99 0.29
C ASN A 117 6.48 10.91 -0.14
N LEU A 118 5.30 10.77 0.47
CA LEU A 118 4.10 11.53 0.13
C LEU A 118 3.94 12.70 1.08
N THR A 119 4.87 13.65 0.97
CA THR A 119 4.86 14.85 1.82
C THR A 119 3.70 15.77 1.46
N VAL A 120 3.14 16.40 2.49
CA VAL A 120 2.02 17.32 2.35
C VAL A 120 2.48 18.72 2.73
N GLY A 121 2.09 19.73 1.98
CA GLY A 121 2.34 21.12 2.35
C GLY A 121 1.67 21.47 3.68
N ARG A 122 2.23 22.44 4.42
CA ARG A 122 1.65 22.99 5.67
C ARG A 122 0.38 23.83 5.46
N SER A 123 -0.37 23.58 4.40
CA SER A 123 -1.64 24.24 4.13
C SER A 123 -2.74 23.66 5.04
N ALA A 124 -3.82 24.41 5.26
CA ALA A 124 -4.97 23.95 6.04
C ALA A 124 -5.50 22.60 5.52
N PHE A 125 -5.54 22.44 4.20
CA PHE A 125 -5.94 21.19 3.56
C PHE A 125 -5.02 20.02 3.90
N GLY A 126 -3.70 20.23 3.86
CA GLY A 126 -2.73 19.19 4.20
C GLY A 126 -2.85 18.75 5.66
N ILE A 127 -3.08 19.70 6.56
CA ILE A 127 -3.33 19.43 7.98
C ILE A 127 -4.62 18.61 8.16
N VAL A 128 -5.69 18.92 7.40
CA VAL A 128 -6.94 18.16 7.45
C VAL A 128 -6.74 16.71 6.98
N LEU A 129 -5.98 16.49 5.90
CA LEU A 129 -5.71 15.14 5.41
C LEU A 129 -4.88 14.32 6.41
N VAL A 130 -3.83 14.90 6.96
CA VAL A 130 -3.00 14.24 7.99
C VAL A 130 -3.82 13.99 9.26
N GLY A 131 -4.67 14.94 9.67
CA GLY A 131 -5.59 14.75 10.79
C GLY A 131 -6.59 13.62 10.56
N ALA A 132 -7.12 13.49 9.34
CA ALA A 132 -7.98 12.38 8.94
C ALA A 132 -7.22 11.04 8.99
N GLU A 133 -5.96 10.99 8.54
CA GLU A 133 -5.11 9.80 8.66
C GLU A 133 -4.90 9.37 10.12
N VAL A 134 -4.60 10.32 11.01
CA VAL A 134 -4.46 10.06 12.45
C VAL A 134 -5.77 9.55 13.05
N PHE A 135 -6.91 10.15 12.68
CA PHE A 135 -8.22 9.67 13.10
C PHE A 135 -8.48 8.23 12.65
N VAL A 136 -8.10 7.88 11.41
CA VAL A 136 -8.18 6.50 10.92
C VAL A 136 -7.30 5.56 11.76
N ALA A 137 -6.07 5.96 12.08
CA ALA A 137 -5.20 5.14 12.91
C ALA A 137 -5.82 4.82 14.28
N PHE A 138 -6.42 5.82 14.93
CA PHE A 138 -7.15 5.60 16.20
C PHE A 138 -8.41 4.75 16.02
N SER A 139 -9.11 4.86 14.89
CA SER A 139 -10.26 4.01 14.58
C SER A 139 -9.89 2.53 14.48
N PHE A 140 -8.68 2.23 13.99
CA PHE A 140 -8.15 0.86 13.85
C PHE A 140 -7.68 0.29 15.19
N ILE A 141 -6.96 1.09 16.00
CA ILE A 141 -6.52 0.65 17.34
C ILE A 141 -7.70 0.41 18.27
N SER A 142 -8.68 1.32 18.29
CA SER A 142 -9.84 1.23 19.18
C SER A 142 -10.86 0.17 18.75
N GLY A 143 -10.89 -0.21 17.47
CA GLY A 143 -11.85 -1.17 16.94
C GLY A 143 -13.29 -0.64 16.81
N LEU A 144 -13.61 0.55 17.35
CA LEU A 144 -14.98 1.04 17.50
C LEU A 144 -15.65 1.45 16.18
N ILE A 145 -14.88 2.05 15.29
CA ILE A 145 -15.38 2.65 14.04
C ILE A 145 -14.52 2.26 12.84
N THR A 146 -13.95 1.06 12.85
CA THR A 146 -13.03 0.53 11.82
C THR A 146 -13.59 0.64 10.40
N ARG A 147 -14.89 0.39 10.20
CA ARG A 147 -15.54 0.55 8.90
C ARG A 147 -15.55 1.99 8.42
N VAL A 148 -15.88 2.92 9.31
CA VAL A 148 -15.90 4.36 9.00
C VAL A 148 -14.47 4.85 8.75
N GLY A 149 -13.51 4.42 9.56
CA GLY A 149 -12.08 4.68 9.36
C GLY A 149 -11.57 4.17 8.02
N ALA A 150 -11.93 2.95 7.63
CA ALA A 150 -11.56 2.41 6.32
C ALA A 150 -12.16 3.22 5.16
N LEU A 151 -13.42 3.65 5.27
CA LEU A 151 -14.04 4.51 4.27
C LEU A 151 -13.36 5.88 4.18
N ILE A 152 -13.01 6.47 5.32
CA ILE A 152 -12.25 7.73 5.37
C ILE A 152 -10.87 7.53 4.74
N LEU A 153 -10.17 6.43 5.03
CA LEU A 153 -8.86 6.14 4.45
C LEU A 153 -8.91 6.06 2.91
N ILE A 154 -9.94 5.39 2.38
CA ILE A 154 -10.20 5.32 0.93
C ILE A 154 -10.49 6.72 0.39
N ALA A 155 -11.31 7.52 1.07
CA ALA A 155 -11.63 8.88 0.66
C ALA A 155 -10.37 9.78 0.65
N VAL A 156 -9.54 9.72 1.69
CA VAL A 156 -8.26 10.43 1.77
C VAL A 156 -7.36 10.03 0.61
N PHE A 157 -7.26 8.74 0.30
CA PHE A 157 -6.47 8.23 -0.82
C PHE A 157 -6.96 8.82 -2.16
N LEU A 158 -8.27 8.73 -2.42
CA LEU A 158 -8.87 9.23 -3.64
C LEU A 158 -8.72 10.75 -3.77
N VAL A 159 -9.01 11.51 -2.71
CA VAL A 159 -8.93 12.97 -2.70
C VAL A 159 -7.51 13.44 -2.96
N PHE A 160 -6.54 12.82 -2.30
CA PHE A 160 -5.14 13.10 -2.49
C PHE A 160 -4.78 12.86 -3.96
N PHE A 161 -4.88 11.62 -4.47
CA PHE A 161 -4.47 11.31 -5.85
C PHE A 161 -5.31 11.96 -6.96
N ALA A 162 -6.54 12.41 -6.68
CA ALA A 162 -7.38 13.12 -7.64
C ALA A 162 -7.00 14.60 -7.81
N ALA A 163 -6.39 15.23 -6.81
CA ALA A 163 -6.04 16.64 -6.87
C ALA A 163 -4.61 16.84 -7.42
N PRO A 164 -4.40 17.46 -8.59
CA PRO A 164 -3.07 17.59 -9.21
C PRO A 164 -2.16 18.63 -8.55
N ALA A 165 -2.65 19.42 -7.59
CA ALA A 165 -2.05 20.71 -7.22
C ALA A 165 -1.17 20.71 -5.95
N TRP A 166 -1.05 19.60 -5.21
CA TRP A 166 -0.49 19.62 -3.85
C TRP A 166 0.80 18.81 -3.67
N TYR A 167 1.31 18.17 -4.72
CA TYR A 167 2.69 17.64 -4.73
C TYR A 167 3.65 18.82 -4.69
N THR A 168 3.94 19.35 -3.52
CA THR A 168 5.09 20.21 -3.36
C THR A 168 6.31 19.35 -3.64
N THR A 169 6.86 19.49 -4.85
CA THR A 169 8.22 19.11 -5.20
C THR A 169 9.10 19.43 -4.00
N CYS A 170 9.94 18.47 -3.60
CA CYS A 170 10.94 18.62 -2.54
C CYS A 170 11.47 20.07 -2.51
N PRO A 171 11.41 20.78 -1.37
CA PRO A 171 11.92 22.13 -1.29
C PRO A 171 13.43 22.07 -1.50
N THR A 172 13.88 22.25 -2.75
CA THR A 172 15.28 22.02 -3.11
C THR A 172 16.20 23.15 -2.66
N LYS A 173 15.72 24.27 -2.09
CA LYS A 173 16.62 25.44 -1.96
C LYS A 173 16.58 26.30 -0.69
N THR A 174 15.74 26.07 0.32
CA THR A 174 15.59 27.06 1.40
C THR A 174 15.30 26.51 2.80
N LEU A 175 15.98 25.44 3.22
CA LEU A 175 16.01 25.09 4.64
C LEU A 175 17.42 25.19 5.20
N ASN A 176 17.53 25.43 6.49
CA ASN A 176 18.77 25.79 7.17
C ASN A 176 19.62 24.53 7.44
N ARG A 177 20.95 24.69 7.48
CA ARG A 177 22.02 23.65 7.40
C ARG A 177 21.87 22.46 8.37
N ILE A 178 21.04 22.58 9.40
CA ILE A 178 20.92 21.62 10.51
C ILE A 178 19.88 20.51 10.22
N TYR A 179 18.88 20.76 9.37
CA TYR A 179 17.86 19.74 9.01
C TYR A 179 18.30 18.82 7.85
N TYR A 180 19.45 19.07 7.22
CA TYR A 180 19.91 18.33 6.04
C TYR A 180 20.41 16.92 6.36
N ALA A 181 20.95 16.65 7.56
CA ALA A 181 21.62 15.38 7.84
C ALA A 181 20.66 14.18 7.88
N THR A 182 19.39 14.40 8.27
CA THR A 182 18.40 13.32 8.39
C THR A 182 17.57 13.15 7.11
N TYR A 183 17.23 14.23 6.41
CA TYR A 183 16.42 14.16 5.17
C TYR A 183 17.24 13.86 3.90
N MET A 184 18.53 14.23 3.82
CA MET A 184 19.36 13.86 2.65
C MET A 184 19.60 12.35 2.54
N ARG A 185 19.47 11.58 3.61
CA ARG A 185 19.69 10.13 3.55
C ARG A 185 18.65 9.40 2.69
N TYR A 186 17.47 9.99 2.49
CA TYR A 186 16.42 9.39 1.67
C TYR A 186 16.41 9.88 0.22
N CYS A 187 16.86 11.11 -0.05
CA CYS A 187 16.98 11.61 -1.42
C CYS A 187 18.30 11.22 -2.11
N HIS A 188 19.45 11.25 -1.42
CA HIS A 188 20.72 10.87 -2.03
C HIS A 188 20.96 9.36 -2.10
N MET A 189 20.23 8.56 -1.33
CA MET A 189 20.35 7.10 -1.41
C MET A 189 19.65 6.53 -2.65
N TYR A 190 19.00 7.32 -3.50
CA TYR A 190 18.52 6.85 -4.82
C TYR A 190 19.49 7.15 -5.96
N ASP A 191 20.31 8.19 -5.86
CA ASP A 191 21.28 8.53 -6.91
C ASP A 191 22.45 7.55 -6.98
N SER A 192 22.81 6.89 -5.87
CA SER A 192 23.92 5.92 -5.85
C SER A 192 23.56 4.51 -6.32
N TRP A 193 22.28 4.21 -6.57
CA TRP A 193 21.83 2.88 -7.03
C TRP A 193 21.51 2.83 -8.52
N LEU A 194 21.55 3.96 -9.23
CA LEU A 194 21.29 4.04 -10.67
C LEU A 194 22.56 4.02 -11.54
N PHE A 195 23.76 3.92 -10.92
CA PHE A 195 25.05 3.87 -11.63
C PHE A 195 26.04 2.85 -11.05
N GLN A 196 25.57 1.63 -10.74
CA GLN A 196 26.39 0.42 -10.67
C GLN A 196 25.62 -0.74 -11.30
#